data_AF-R0BK08-F1
#
_entry.id   AF-R0BK08-F1
#
_cell.length_a   1.000
_cell.length_b   1.000
_cell.length_c   1.000
_cell.angle_alpha   90.00
_cell.angle_beta   90.00
_cell.angle_gamma   90.00
#
_symmetry.space_group_name_H-M   'P 1'
#
loop_
_entity.id
_entity.type
_entity.pdbx_description
1 polymer ?
#
loop_
_entity_poly.entity_id
_entity_poly.type
_entity_poly.pdbx_seq_one_letter_code
_entity_poly.pdbx_strand_id
1 'polypeptide(L)' 'MSQMVSNICEKRSILISGILEFPLQVGEPACYFYNGRRVKTARVKRIVEIALDHACFETANLCYRIDYFPVAMAMAKKAG' A
#
# COMPACT_ATOMS: atom_id res chain seq x y z
N MET A 1 37.42 18.92 2.79
CA MET A 1 36.06 18.75 2.25
C MET A 1 35.17 18.14 3.32
N SER A 2 34.12 18.85 3.72
CA SER A 2 33.16 18.44 4.76
C SER A 2 32.28 17.30 4.22
N GLN A 3 32.32 16.13 4.87
CA GLN A 3 31.39 15.04 4.55
C GLN A 3 29.99 15.44 5.02
N MET A 4 29.06 15.58 4.06
CA MET A 4 27.64 15.50 4.35
C MET A 4 27.33 14.04 4.70
N VAL A 5 27.32 13.72 5.99
CA VAL A 5 26.57 12.57 6.49
C VAL A 5 25.10 12.89 6.35
N SER A 6 24.53 12.53 5.20
CA SER A 6 23.09 12.43 5.08
C SER A 6 22.64 11.36 6.07
N ASN A 7 21.98 11.79 7.15
CA ASN A 7 21.19 10.89 7.99
C ASN A 7 20.04 10.35 7.14
N ILE A 8 20.33 9.41 6.24
CA ILE A 8 19.34 8.66 5.50
C ILE A 8 18.70 7.74 6.52
N CYS A 9 17.65 8.24 7.18
CA CYS A 9 16.70 7.35 7.84
C CYS A 9 16.08 6.51 6.72
N GLU A 10 16.59 5.30 6.53
CA GLU A 10 16.06 4.36 5.56
C GLU A 10 14.61 4.06 5.94
N LYS A 11 13.66 4.54 5.13
CA LYS A 11 12.24 4.21 5.32
C LYS A 11 12.10 2.70 5.19
N ARG A 12 11.45 2.07 6.17
CA ARG A 12 11.26 0.61 6.13
C ARG A 12 10.21 0.26 5.09
N SER A 13 10.47 -0.79 4.33
CA SER A 13 9.52 -1.33 3.35
C SER A 13 8.60 -2.36 4.00
N ILE A 14 7.31 -2.32 3.65
CA ILE A 14 6.30 -3.27 4.08
C ILE A 14 5.61 -3.84 2.86
N LEU A 15 5.54 -5.17 2.80
CA LEU A 15 4.79 -5.93 1.81
C LEU A 15 3.53 -6.51 2.47
N ILE A 16 2.38 -6.27 1.85
CA ILE A 16 1.08 -6.75 2.32
C ILE A 16 0.38 -7.48 1.17
N SER A 17 -0.16 -8.67 1.44
CA SER A 17 -1.14 -9.30 0.55
C SER A 17 -2.54 -8.95 1.05
N GLY A 18 -3.24 -8.07 0.35
CA GLY A 18 -4.46 -7.44 0.86
C GLY A 18 -5.23 -6.68 -0.20
N ILE A 19 -6.22 -5.88 0.22
CA ILE A 19 -7.04 -5.08 -0.70
C ILE A 19 -7.18 -3.67 -0.13
N LEU A 20 -7.02 -2.64 -0.97
CA LEU A 20 -7.36 -1.27 -0.62
C LEU A 20 -8.88 -1.12 -0.53
N GLU A 21 -9.35 -0.54 0.57
CA GLU A 21 -10.78 -0.25 0.75
C GLU A 21 -11.22 0.95 -0.10
N PHE A 22 -10.33 1.92 -0.29
CA PHE A 22 -10.57 3.15 -1.04
C PHE A 22 -9.36 3.50 -1.92
N PRO A 23 -9.55 4.30 -2.99
CA PRO A 23 -8.44 4.84 -3.77
C PRO A 23 -7.46 5.62 -2.88
N LEU A 24 -6.16 5.48 -3.16
CA LEU A 24 -5.13 6.24 -2.45
C LEU A 24 -5.26 7.75 -2.74
N GLN A 25 -5.06 8.55 -1.70
CA GLN A 25 -5.03 10.01 -1.81
C GLN A 25 -3.88 10.56 -0.98
N VAL A 26 -3.07 11.44 -1.58
CA VAL A 26 -1.98 12.12 -0.86
C VAL A 26 -2.58 13.05 0.18
N GLY A 27 -2.02 13.03 1.40
CA GLY A 27 -2.53 13.78 2.54
C GLY A 27 -3.48 12.98 3.43
N GLU A 28 -4.09 11.92 2.89
CA GLU A 28 -5.03 11.07 3.64
C GLU A 28 -4.43 9.71 4.01
N PRO A 29 -4.92 9.06 5.08
CA PRO A 29 -4.56 7.69 5.42
C PRO A 29 -5.05 6.68 4.38
N ALA A 30 -4.21 5.70 4.02
CA ALA A 30 -4.67 4.52 3.31
C ALA A 30 -5.41 3.58 4.28
N CYS A 31 -6.50 2.96 3.80
CA CYS A 31 -7.21 1.92 4.51
C CYS A 31 -7.18 0.64 3.67
N TYR A 32 -6.78 -0.48 4.28
CA TYR A 32 -6.67 -1.77 3.60
C TYR A 32 -7.12 -2.91 4.50
N PHE A 33 -7.49 -4.03 3.86
CA PHE A 33 -7.76 -5.28 4.53
C PHE A 33 -6.57 -6.23 4.40
N TYR A 34 -6.14 -6.79 5.52
CA TYR A 34 -5.10 -7.79 5.60
C TYR A 34 -5.48 -8.82 6.66
N ASN A 35 -5.45 -10.11 6.29
CA ASN A 35 -5.79 -11.22 7.18
C ASN A 35 -7.12 -11.03 7.94
N GLY A 36 -8.18 -10.63 7.21
CA GLY A 36 -9.51 -10.38 7.77
C GLY A 36 -9.62 -9.13 8.66
N ARG A 37 -8.56 -8.33 8.79
CA ARG A 37 -8.54 -7.12 9.61
C ARG A 37 -8.43 -5.88 8.75
N ARG A 38 -9.15 -4.83 9.16
CA ARG A 38 -9.04 -3.50 8.58
C ARG A 38 -7.89 -2.75 9.26
N VAL A 39 -6.96 -2.23 8.46
CA VAL A 39 -5.79 -1.47 8.92
C VAL A 39 -5.81 -0.08 8.30
N LYS A 40 -5.44 0.92 9.11
CA LYS A 40 -5.30 2.32 8.69
C LYS A 40 -3.84 2.75 8.84
N THR A 41 -3.26 3.33 7.79
CA THR A 41 -1.88 3.81 7.81
C THR A 41 -1.76 5.22 8.37
N ALA A 42 -0.53 5.73 8.48
CA ALA A 42 -0.30 7.17 8.50
C ALA A 42 -0.70 7.82 7.16
N ARG A 43 -0.73 9.16 7.11
CA ARG A 43 -1.03 9.91 5.89
C ARG A 43 -0.07 9.54 4.75
N VAL A 44 -0.64 9.26 3.58
CA VAL A 44 0.11 9.04 2.34
C VAL A 44 0.83 10.32 1.98
N LYS A 45 2.13 10.23 1.76
CA LYS A 45 2.99 11.33 1.32
C LYS A 45 3.21 11.32 -0.19
N ARG A 46 3.25 10.12 -0.77
CA ARG A 46 3.52 9.93 -2.19
C ARG A 46 2.87 8.64 -2.65
N ILE A 47 2.18 8.68 -3.78
CA ILE A 47 1.76 7.48 -4.50
C ILE A 47 2.88 7.19 -5.51
N VAL A 48 3.42 5.98 -5.47
CA VAL A 48 4.55 5.58 -6.32
C VAL A 48 4.03 4.91 -7.57
N GLU A 49 3.10 3.98 -7.42
CA GLU A 49 2.56 3.18 -8.51
C GLU A 49 1.16 2.69 -8.13
N ILE A 50 0.26 2.67 -9.12
CA ILE A 50 -1.03 1.98 -9.04
C ILE A 50 -1.11 1.09 -10.27
N ALA A 51 -1.23 -0.22 -10.04
CA ALA A 51 -1.40 -1.23 -11.07
C ALA A 51 -2.67 -2.06 -10.80
N LEU A 52 -2.97 -2.97 -11.72
CA LEU A 52 -4.14 -3.85 -11.62
C LEU A 52 -4.01 -4.85 -10.47
N ASP A 53 -2.79 -5.27 -10.17
CA ASP A 53 -2.47 -6.33 -9.21
C ASP A 53 -1.80 -5.80 -7.94
N HIS A 54 -1.43 -4.52 -7.89
CA HIS A 54 -0.81 -3.94 -6.70
C HIS A 54 -0.91 -2.41 -6.63
N ALA A 55 -0.58 -1.87 -5.45
CA ALA A 55 -0.33 -0.44 -5.25
C ALA A 55 0.89 -0.21 -4.36
N CYS A 56 1.71 0.78 -4.73
CA CYS A 56 2.88 1.21 -4.00
C CYS A 56 2.73 2.67 -3.56
N PHE A 57 2.97 2.94 -2.28
CA PHE A 57 2.88 4.29 -1.73
C PHE A 57 3.75 4.48 -0.50
N GLU A 58 4.04 5.74 -0.19
CA GLU A 58 4.86 6.09 0.96
C GLU A 58 4.06 6.87 2.01
N THR A 59 4.43 6.65 3.26
CA THR A 59 4.10 7.52 4.38
C THR A 59 5.37 8.24 4.84
N ALA A 60 5.32 8.90 6.00
CA ALA A 60 6.48 9.58 6.57
C ALA A 60 7.67 8.62 6.78
N ASN A 61 7.41 7.40 7.29
CA ASN A 61 8.46 6.50 7.76
C ASN A 61 8.50 5.15 7.03
N LEU A 62 7.50 4.86 6.21
CA LEU A 62 7.30 3.54 5.61
C LEU A 62 6.98 3.64 4.13
N CYS A 63 7.50 2.69 3.37
CA CYS A 63 7.13 2.42 1.99
C CYS A 63 6.25 1.16 1.97
N TYR A 64 5.05 1.27 1.45
CA TYR A 64 4.08 0.18 1.36
C TYR A 64 4.02 -0.34 -0.07
N ARG A 65 3.92 -1.67 -0.19
CA ARG A 65 3.40 -2.37 -1.36
C ARG A 65 2.24 -3.25 -0.90
N ILE A 66 1.08 -3.05 -1.50
CA ILE A 66 -0.10 -3.90 -1.31
C ILE A 66 -0.30 -4.67 -2.60
N ASP A 67 -0.01 -5.97 -2.55
CA ASP A 67 -0.34 -6.90 -3.64
C ASP A 67 -1.79 -7.35 -3.45
N TYR A 68 -2.61 -7.06 -4.46
CA TYR A 68 -3.98 -7.54 -4.52
C TYR A 68 -3.97 -9.02 -4.83
N PHE A 69 -4.78 -9.79 -4.09
CA PHE A 69 -5.12 -11.11 -4.58
C PHE A 69 -5.80 -10.94 -5.93
N PRO A 70 -5.46 -11.74 -6.95
CA PRO A 70 -6.28 -11.80 -8.14
C PRO A 70 -7.71 -12.05 -7.65
N VAL A 71 -8.63 -11.18 -8.06
CA VAL A 71 -10.06 -11.46 -7.93
C VAL A 71 -10.26 -12.68 -8.82
N ALA A 72 -9.99 -13.87 -8.28
CA ALA A 72 -10.23 -15.12 -8.97
C ALA A 72 -11.74 -15.20 -9.09
N MET A 73 -12.27 -14.63 -10.17
CA MET A 73 -13.53 -15.01 -10.76
C MET A 73 -14.65 -15.19 -9.72
N ALA A 74 -14.83 -14.26 -8.78
CA ALA A 74 -16.01 -14.26 -7.89
C ALA A 74 -17.31 -13.93 -8.66
N MET A 75 -17.22 -13.79 -9.99
CA MET A 75 -18.32 -13.76 -10.94
C MET A 75 -18.40 -15.06 -11.79
N ALA A 76 -17.60 -16.09 -11.54
CA ALA A 76 -17.78 -17.40 -12.16
C ALA A 76 -18.69 -18.27 -11.29
N LYS A 77 -19.84 -18.61 -11.85
CA LYS A 77 -20.92 -19.46 -11.32
C LYS A 77 -21.82 -18.82 -10.25
N LYS A 78 -22.75 -17.98 -10.72
CA LYS A 78 -24.16 -18.29 -10.41
C LYS A 78 -24.53 -19.48 -11.31
N ALA A 79 -24.31 -20.69 -10.79
CA ALA A 79 -24.97 -21.89 -11.26
C ALA A 79 -26.43 -21.81 -10.77
N GLY A 80 -27.39 -22.05 -11.66
CA GLY A 80 -28.82 -22.02 -11.40
C GLY A 80 -29.57 -21.34 -12.53
#